data_AF-A0A382CX14-F1
#
_entry.id   AF-A0A382CX14-F1
#
_cell.length_a   1.000
_cell.length_b   1.000
_cell.length_c   1.000
_cell.angle_alpha   90.00
_cell.angle_beta   90.00
_cell.angle_gamma   90.00
#
_symmetry.space_group_name_H-M   'P 1'
#
loop_
_entity.id
_entity.type
_entity.pdbx_description
1 polymer ?
#
loop_
_entity_poly.entity_id
_entity_poly.type
_entity_poly.pdbx_seq_one_letter_code
_entity_poly.pdbx_strand_id
1 'polypeptide(L)' 'MKKVALITGITGQDGAYLADLLLKKDYLVHGIKRRSSSFNTARIDHLYQDPHI' A
#
# COMPACT_ATOMS: atom_id res chain seq x y z
N MET A 1 0.91 -10.05 -18.83
CA MET A 1 0.05 -9.85 -17.63
C MET A 1 0.94 -9.45 -16.47
N LYS A 2 0.59 -8.39 -15.73
CA LYS A 2 1.31 -8.02 -14.51
C LYS A 2 0.99 -9.02 -13.39
N LYS A 3 1.99 -9.37 -12.59
CA LYS A 3 1.78 -10.21 -11.40
C LYS A 3 1.00 -9.40 -10.36
N VAL A 4 0.07 -10.05 -9.67
CA VAL A 4 -0.78 -9.40 -8.67
C VAL A 4 -0.31 -9.81 -7.27
N ALA A 5 -0.21 -8.85 -6.35
CA ALA A 5 0.13 -9.09 -4.96
C ALA A 5 -0.89 -8.42 -4.03
N LEU A 6 -1.34 -9.14 -3.01
CA LEU A 6 -2.18 -8.61 -1.93
C LEU A 6 -1.35 -8.48 -0.66
N ILE A 7 -1.25 -7.27 -0.11
CA ILE A 7 -0.49 -6.98 1.12
C ILE A 7 -1.46 -6.66 2.25
N THR A 8 -1.47 -7.52 3.27
CA THR A 8 -2.09 -7.22 4.56
C THR A 8 -1.13 -6.38 5.40
N GLY A 9 -1.65 -5.41 6.17
CA GLY A 9 -0.77 -4.52 6.96
C GLY A 9 0.09 -3.60 6.09
N ILE A 10 -0.41 -3.19 4.91
CA ILE A 10 0.33 -2.33 3.98
C ILE A 10 0.76 -0.98 4.60
N THR A 11 0.03 -0.50 5.61
CA THR A 11 0.33 0.73 6.34
C THR A 11 1.46 0.58 7.37
N GLY A 12 1.92 -0.64 7.64
CA GLY A 12 3.08 -0.93 8.48
C GLY A 12 4.40 -0.59 7.77
N GLN A 13 5.51 -0.67 8.51
CA GLN A 13 6.84 -0.42 7.93
C GLN A 13 7.16 -1.42 6.82
N ASP A 14 7.10 -2.71 7.12
CA ASP A 14 7.45 -3.76 6.15
C ASP A 14 6.49 -3.78 4.96
N GLY A 15 5.20 -3.53 5.21
CA GLY A 15 4.17 -3.44 4.18
C GLY A 15 4.46 -2.32 3.18
N ALA A 16 4.86 -1.13 3.66
CA ALA A 16 5.21 0.00 2.82
C ALA A 16 6.46 -0.28 1.97
N TYR A 17 7.53 -0.81 2.59
CA TYR A 17 8.77 -1.17 1.88
C TYR A 17 8.53 -2.27 0.82
N LEU A 18 7.72 -3.28 1.15
CA LEU A 18 7.37 -4.35 0.22
C LEU A 18 6.54 -3.84 -0.95
N ALA A 19 5.57 -2.95 -0.70
CA ALA A 19 4.76 -2.33 -1.74
C ALA A 19 5.65 -1.56 -2.74
N ASP A 20 6.56 -0.74 -2.23
CA ASP A 20 7.52 0.01 -3.05
C ASP A 20 8.40 -0.90 -3.92
N LEU A 21 8.92 -1.99 -3.32
CA LEU A 21 9.73 -2.96 -4.04
C LEU A 21 8.94 -3.67 -5.16
N LEU A 22 7.70 -4.06 -4.89
CA LEU A 22 6.85 -4.78 -5.83
C LEU A 22 6.37 -3.88 -6.97
N LEU A 23 6.02 -2.62 -6.68
CA LEU A 23 5.69 -1.63 -7.70
C LEU A 23 6.86 -1.39 -8.66
N LYS A 24 8.09 -1.26 -8.14
CA LYS A 24 9.32 -1.17 -8.96
C LYS A 24 9.58 -2.41 -9.81
N LYS A 25 9.02 -3.57 -9.44
CA LYS A 25 9.11 -4.84 -10.18
C LYS A 25 7.94 -5.05 -11.14
N ASP A 26 7.13 -4.01 -11.40
CA ASP A 26 5.95 -4.06 -12.28
C ASP A 26 4.83 -4.99 -11.80
N TYR A 27 4.64 -5.10 -10.49
CA TYR A 27 3.49 -5.78 -9.90
C TYR A 27 2.28 -4.83 -9.79
N LEU A 28 1.08 -5.40 -9.90
CA LEU A 28 -0.15 -4.77 -9.43
C LEU A 28 -0.31 -5.08 -7.94
N VAL A 29 -0.21 -4.07 -7.08
CA VAL A 29 -0.25 -4.24 -5.63
C VAL A 29 -1.59 -3.76 -5.09
N HIS A 30 -2.29 -4.64 -4.38
CA HIS A 30 -3.48 -4.33 -3.60
C HIS A 30 -3.13 -4.29 -2.11
N GLY A 31 -3.47 -3.20 -1.43
CA GLY A 31 -3.20 -3.02 -0.01
C GLY A 31 -4.46 -3.08 0.84
N ILE A 32 -4.40 -3.77 1.98
CA ILE A 32 -5.47 -3.76 2.97
C ILE A 32 -5.11 -2.78 4.09
N LYS A 33 -5.90 -1.70 4.20
CA LYS A 33 -5.89 -0.73 5.30
C LYS A 33 -7.00 -1.06 6.29
N ARG A 34 -6.71 -1.06 7.59
CA ARG A 34 -7.76 -1.18 8.62
C ARG A 34 -8.53 0.13 8.72
N ARG A 35 -9.85 0.04 8.98
CA ARG A 35 -10.62 1.20 9.43
C ARG A 35 -10.05 1.69 10.76
N SER A 36 -9.71 2.98 10.82
CA SER A 36 -9.21 3.64 12.02
C SER A 36 -9.71 5.09 12.01
N SER A 37 -9.96 5.65 13.19
CA SER A 37 -10.25 7.08 13.36
C SER A 37 -9.01 7.97 13.18
N SER A 38 -7.80 7.37 13.22
CA SER A 38 -6.54 8.06 13.01
C SER A 38 -5.97 7.81 11.62
N PHE A 39 -5.34 8.83 11.04
CA PHE A 39 -4.60 8.71 9.80
C PHE A 39 -3.31 7.91 10.03
N ASN A 40 -3.30 6.68 9.51
CA ASN A 40 -2.15 5.76 9.63
C ASN A 40 -1.50 5.47 8.26
N THR A 41 -1.72 6.33 7.26
CA THR A 41 -1.26 6.12 5.87
C THR A 41 0.01 6.88 5.51
N ALA A 42 0.58 7.69 6.40
CA ALA A 42 1.78 8.51 6.16
C ALA A 42 2.95 7.80 5.44
N ARG A 43 3.12 6.49 5.66
CA ARG A 43 4.18 5.68 5.02
C ARG A 43 3.89 5.25 3.58
N ILE A 44 2.64 5.37 3.15
CA ILE A 44 2.17 4.96 1.82
C ILE A 44 1.46 6.11 1.08
N ASP A 45 1.39 7.31 1.65
CA ASP A 45 0.71 8.46 1.03
C ASP A 45 1.36 8.86 -0.31
N HIS A 46 2.66 8.59 -0.50
CA HIS A 46 3.35 8.77 -1.78
C HIS A 46 2.99 7.72 -2.84
N LEU A 47 2.47 6.57 -2.41
CA LEU A 47 2.03 5.47 -3.27
C LEU A 47 0.53 5.49 -3.53
N TYR A 48 -0.23 6.09 -2.61
CA TYR A 48 -1.68 6.06 -2.58
C TYR A 48 -2.22 7.42 -2.13
N GLN A 49 -2.93 8.09 -3.03
CA GLN A 49 -3.80 9.21 -2.67
C GLN A 49 -5.22 8.69 -2.52
N ASP A 50 -5.85 9.00 -1.39
CA ASP A 50 -7.22 8.58 -1.10
C ASP A 50 -8.18 9.26 -2.10
N PRO A 51 -8.98 8.50 -2.87
CA PRO A 51 -9.87 9.07 -3.88
C PRO A 51 -11.14 9.70 -3.28
N HIS A 52 -11.36 9.61 -1.95
CA HIS A 52 -12.57 10.12 -1.28
C HIS A 52 -12.32 11.45 -0.56
N ILE A 53 -11.34 12.23 -1.02
CA ILE A 53 -11.16 13.65 -0.63
C ILE A 53 -12.03 14.53 -1.51
#